data_AF-A0A813KLU1-F1
#
_entry.id   AF-A0A813KLU1-F1
#
_cell.length_a   1.000
_cell.length_b   1.000
_cell.length_c   1.000
_cell.angle_alpha   90.00
_cell.angle_beta   90.00
_cell.angle_gamma   90.00
#
_symmetry.space_group_name_H-M   'P 1'
#
loop_
_entity.id
_entity.type
_entity.pdbx_description
1 polymer ?
#
loop_
_entity_poly.entity_id
_entity_poly.type
_entity_poly.pdbx_seq_one_letter_code
_entity_poly.pdbx_strand_id
1 'polypeptide(L)'
;VFIIKTLGLGPGLITWGTVALIIGWLTGFFGLFGIPSEQDQLQTPWLNVLGFVLSLCALVDSAFVTKTPAAADLSLEKLAVLPLVSSEAQAMLETYGENESERESADARVCENARKMAETGRRASGMLVAVVAGCFFGVSFLPSTWIMHHIAGASQDGLDYVFNQFCGILLASVFYFLAYCAYKNNRPAVNPEIILPGFVSGVMWAIGQACVFVAISELGYSAAFPIIAIGPGFVGSMWSVCLFKDISGWRNYVFLAAYFCIATVACGCIVASRKQQ
;
A
#
# COMPACT_ATOMS: atom_id res chain seq x y z
N VAL A 1 -1.02 6.00 7.90
CA VAL A 1 -0.86 7.43 7.50
C VAL A 1 0.44 7.71 6.76
N PHE A 2 1.61 7.30 7.27
CA PHE A 2 2.90 7.56 6.61
C PHE A 2 2.93 7.06 5.15
N ILE A 3 2.57 5.79 4.92
CA ILE A 3 2.49 5.16 3.58
C ILE A 3 1.67 6.00 2.60
N ILE A 4 0.45 6.41 2.99
CA ILE A 4 -0.44 7.20 2.12
C ILE A 4 0.17 8.57 1.78
N LYS A 5 0.83 9.22 2.75
CA LYS A 5 1.50 10.51 2.52
C LYS A 5 2.67 10.38 1.55
N THR A 6 3.44 9.29 1.63
CA THR A 6 4.65 9.07 0.82
C THR A 6 4.36 8.48 -0.55
N LEU A 7 3.50 7.46 -0.63
CA LEU A 7 3.24 6.68 -1.85
C LEU A 7 1.92 7.04 -2.54
N GLY A 8 0.99 7.68 -1.85
CA GLY A 8 -0.40 7.80 -2.31
C GLY A 8 -1.27 6.65 -1.77
N LEU A 9 -2.60 6.81 -1.86
CA LEU A 9 -3.53 5.82 -1.33
C LEU A 9 -3.47 4.52 -2.14
N GLY A 10 -3.59 4.61 -3.46
CA GLY A 10 -3.59 3.49 -4.39
C GLY A 10 -2.29 2.70 -4.36
N PRO A 11 -1.12 3.30 -4.68
CA PRO A 11 0.16 2.60 -4.72
C PRO A 11 0.54 1.99 -3.37
N GLY A 12 0.17 2.67 -2.28
CA GLY A 12 0.34 2.18 -0.93
C GLY A 12 -0.49 0.92 -0.65
N LEU A 13 -1.79 0.93 -0.99
CA LEU A 13 -2.69 -0.20 -0.77
C LEU A 13 -2.35 -1.41 -1.63
N ILE A 14 -2.02 -1.21 -2.92
CA ILE A 14 -1.63 -2.34 -3.78
C ILE A 14 -0.33 -2.98 -3.27
N THR A 15 0.71 -2.20 -2.94
CA THR A 15 1.98 -2.74 -2.46
C THR A 15 1.82 -3.48 -1.14
N TRP A 16 1.16 -2.85 -0.17
CA TRP A 16 0.88 -3.45 1.14
C TRP A 16 0.04 -4.73 1.00
N GLY A 17 -1.00 -4.70 0.17
CA GLY A 17 -1.90 -5.82 -0.08
C GLY A 17 -1.19 -6.98 -0.78
N THR A 18 -0.35 -6.74 -1.80
CA THR A 18 0.39 -7.81 -2.47
C THR A 18 1.39 -8.48 -1.54
N VAL A 19 2.06 -7.72 -0.67
CA VAL A 19 2.98 -8.32 0.33
C VAL A 19 2.20 -9.17 1.34
N ALA A 20 1.06 -8.68 1.83
CA ALA A 20 0.19 -9.48 2.69
C ALA A 20 -0.28 -10.76 1.99
N LEU A 21 -0.61 -10.69 0.70
CA LEU A 21 -0.96 -11.84 -0.12
C LEU A 21 0.18 -12.86 -0.16
N ILE A 22 1.39 -12.42 -0.50
CA ILE A 22 2.58 -13.27 -0.59
C ILE A 22 2.83 -13.97 0.74
N ILE A 23 2.74 -13.23 1.85
CA ILE A 23 3.00 -13.77 3.18
C ILE A 23 1.90 -14.74 3.61
N GLY A 24 0.63 -14.40 3.41
CA GLY A 24 -0.50 -15.30 3.66
C GLY A 24 -0.42 -16.59 2.83
N TRP A 25 -0.01 -16.47 1.57
CA TRP A 25 0.23 -17.63 0.70
C TRP A 25 1.37 -18.49 1.24
N LEU A 26 2.52 -17.90 1.58
CA LEU A 26 3.67 -18.64 2.13
C LEU A 26 3.30 -19.35 3.44
N THR A 27 2.53 -18.70 4.32
CA THR A 27 2.12 -19.30 5.58
C THR A 27 1.17 -20.47 5.37
N GLY A 28 0.16 -20.34 4.49
CA GLY A 28 -0.79 -21.43 4.20
C GLY A 28 -0.16 -22.58 3.40
N PHE A 29 0.58 -22.25 2.34
CA PHE A 29 1.17 -23.24 1.44
C PHE A 29 2.23 -24.09 2.13
N PHE A 30 3.08 -23.52 2.99
CA PHE A 30 4.12 -24.28 3.69
C PHE A 30 3.71 -24.73 5.10
N GLY A 31 2.58 -24.26 5.63
CA GLY A 31 2.21 -24.53 7.03
C GLY A 31 3.16 -23.85 8.02
N LEU A 32 3.61 -22.62 7.73
CA LEU A 32 4.57 -21.92 8.60
C LEU A 32 3.94 -21.60 9.96
N PHE A 33 4.74 -21.54 11.02
CA PHE A 33 4.28 -21.26 12.39
C PHE A 33 3.36 -22.32 12.98
N GLY A 34 3.44 -23.57 12.50
CA GLY A 34 2.76 -24.72 13.07
C GLY A 34 1.32 -24.93 12.58
N ILE A 35 0.81 -24.11 11.67
CA ILE A 35 -0.48 -24.38 11.03
C ILE A 35 -0.35 -25.53 10.00
N PRO A 36 -1.41 -26.32 9.75
CA PRO A 36 -1.39 -27.37 8.73
C PRO A 36 -1.07 -26.82 7.34
N SER A 37 -0.27 -27.55 6.57
CA SER A 37 0.05 -27.20 5.17
C SER A 37 -1.18 -27.41 4.27
N GLU A 38 -1.43 -26.44 3.39
CA GLU A 38 -2.54 -26.50 2.44
C GLU A 38 -2.20 -27.24 1.13
N GLN A 39 -0.98 -27.78 0.99
CA GLN A 39 -0.55 -28.48 -0.22
C GLN A 39 -1.45 -29.68 -0.59
N ASP A 40 -1.92 -30.43 0.41
CA ASP A 40 -2.78 -31.61 0.20
C ASP A 40 -4.18 -31.23 -0.33
N GLN A 41 -4.56 -29.96 -0.19
CA GLN A 41 -5.84 -29.41 -0.66
C GLN A 41 -5.78 -28.95 -2.13
N LEU A 42 -4.63 -29.05 -2.79
CA LEU A 42 -4.44 -28.63 -4.18
C LEU A 42 -4.73 -29.77 -5.17
N GLN A 43 -5.50 -29.49 -6.22
CA GLN A 43 -5.63 -30.36 -7.40
C GLN A 43 -4.45 -30.18 -8.35
N THR A 44 -4.04 -28.92 -8.57
CA THR A 44 -3.00 -28.57 -9.52
C THR A 44 -1.92 -27.69 -8.87
N PRO A 45 -0.96 -28.28 -8.14
CA PRO A 45 0.05 -27.52 -7.39
C PRO A 45 0.88 -26.56 -8.26
N TRP A 46 1.18 -26.93 -9.50
CA TRP A 46 1.95 -26.07 -10.42
C TRP A 46 1.19 -24.78 -10.77
N LEU A 47 -0.15 -24.84 -10.89
CA LEU A 47 -0.99 -23.69 -11.20
C LEU A 47 -1.04 -22.73 -10.00
N ASN A 48 -1.05 -23.28 -8.79
CA ASN A 48 -0.96 -22.52 -7.55
C ASN A 48 0.37 -21.73 -7.47
N VAL A 49 1.49 -22.42 -7.71
CA VAL A 49 2.83 -21.82 -7.73
C VAL A 49 2.97 -20.78 -8.85
N LEU A 50 2.38 -21.02 -10.02
CA LEU A 50 2.33 -20.02 -11.09
C LEU A 50 1.64 -18.74 -10.62
N GLY A 51 0.49 -18.87 -9.95
CA GLY A 51 -0.21 -17.71 -9.40
C GLY A 51 0.61 -16.96 -8.34
N PHE A 52 1.36 -17.68 -7.50
CA PHE A 52 2.33 -17.06 -6.59
C PHE A 52 3.46 -16.31 -7.32
N VAL A 53 4.04 -16.88 -8.38
CA VAL A 53 5.05 -16.18 -9.18
C VAL A 53 4.48 -14.92 -9.81
N LEU A 54 3.24 -14.97 -10.31
CA LEU A 54 2.55 -13.80 -10.85
C LEU A 54 2.30 -12.73 -9.77
N SER A 55 2.02 -13.10 -8.52
CA SER A 55 1.87 -12.12 -7.44
C SER A 55 3.19 -11.42 -7.09
N LEU A 56 4.33 -12.10 -7.20
CA LEU A 56 5.65 -11.47 -7.13
C LEU A 56 5.87 -10.48 -8.27
N CYS A 57 5.47 -10.84 -9.50
CA CYS A 57 5.51 -9.91 -10.64
C CYS A 57 4.63 -8.68 -10.39
N ALA A 58 3.42 -8.87 -9.84
CA ALA A 58 2.52 -7.77 -9.49
C ALA A 58 3.13 -6.86 -8.41
N LEU A 59 3.85 -7.41 -7.42
CA LEU A 59 4.55 -6.60 -6.41
C LEU A 59 5.67 -5.75 -7.03
N VAL A 60 6.40 -6.31 -8.00
CA VAL A 60 7.41 -5.56 -8.73
C VAL A 60 6.76 -4.44 -9.55
N ASP A 61 5.65 -4.72 -10.23
CA ASP A 61 4.89 -3.74 -11.01
C ASP A 61 4.31 -2.61 -10.13
N SER A 62 3.85 -2.95 -8.91
CA SER A 62 3.31 -1.97 -7.96
C SER A 62 4.33 -0.90 -7.57
N ALA A 63 5.63 -1.23 -7.58
CA ALA A 63 6.71 -0.28 -7.30
C ALA A 63 6.86 0.79 -8.40
N PHE A 64 6.36 0.53 -9.62
CA PHE A 64 6.39 1.47 -10.75
C PHE A 64 5.18 2.39 -10.79
N VAL A 65 4.08 2.06 -10.11
CA VAL A 65 2.95 2.98 -9.95
C VAL A 65 3.40 4.14 -9.06
N THR A 66 3.38 5.35 -9.61
CA THR A 66 3.92 6.54 -8.93
C THR A 66 2.83 7.51 -8.55
N LYS A 67 2.98 8.13 -7.38
CA LYS A 67 2.23 9.33 -7.03
C LYS A 67 2.66 10.47 -7.94
N THR A 68 1.73 11.05 -8.68
CA THR A 68 1.97 12.24 -9.49
C THR A 68 2.05 13.46 -8.57
N PRO A 69 3.15 14.24 -8.60
CA PRO A 69 3.25 15.48 -7.82
C PRO A 69 2.27 16.53 -8.36
N ALA A 70 1.59 17.24 -7.45
CA ALA A 70 0.56 18.24 -7.76
C ALA A 70 1.05 19.51 -8.50
N ALA A 71 2.28 19.52 -9.02
CA ALA A 71 2.96 20.72 -9.53
C ALA A 71 2.81 20.96 -11.04
N ALA A 72 2.08 20.12 -11.77
CA ALA A 72 2.01 20.19 -13.24
C ALA A 72 1.17 21.38 -13.78
N ASP A 73 0.39 22.05 -12.94
CA ASP A 73 -0.58 23.07 -13.40
C ASP A 73 -0.06 24.51 -13.30
N LEU A 74 1.13 24.75 -12.73
CA LEU A 74 1.63 26.10 -12.39
C LEU A 74 2.72 26.65 -13.32
N SER A 75 3.07 25.93 -14.39
CA SER A 75 4.20 26.29 -15.27
C SER A 75 3.79 27.09 -16.52
N LEU A 76 2.56 26.92 -17.01
CA LEU A 76 2.13 27.50 -18.29
C LEU A 76 1.71 28.98 -18.20
N GLU A 77 1.34 29.47 -17.02
CA GLU A 77 0.82 30.84 -16.83
C GLU A 77 1.94 31.90 -16.70
N LYS A 78 3.12 31.51 -16.21
CA LYS A 78 4.27 32.42 -16.02
C LYS A 78 5.06 32.75 -17.30
N LEU A 79 4.87 31.97 -18.36
CA LEU A 79 5.60 32.14 -19.63
C LEU A 79 4.97 33.18 -20.58
N ALA A 80 3.81 33.76 -20.24
CA ALA A 80 3.06 34.65 -21.13
C ALA A 80 3.36 36.15 -20.98
N VAL A 81 4.25 36.56 -20.06
CA VAL A 81 4.40 37.98 -19.70
C VAL A 81 5.86 38.42 -19.74
N LEU A 82 6.41 38.68 -20.92
CA LEU A 82 7.46 39.69 -21.13
C LEU A 82 7.80 39.83 -22.63
N PRO A 83 7.47 40.97 -23.24
CA PRO A 83 8.53 41.67 -23.98
C PRO A 83 8.42 43.20 -23.90
N LEU A 84 9.57 43.89 -23.78
CA LEU A 84 9.94 45.16 -24.44
C LEU A 84 11.15 45.80 -23.72
N VAL A 85 12.37 45.45 -24.14
CA VAL A 85 13.61 46.14 -23.74
C VAL A 85 14.45 46.40 -24.99
N SER A 86 15.11 47.56 -25.05
CA SER A 86 15.81 48.08 -26.24
C SER A 86 17.18 47.43 -26.52
N SER A 87 17.60 47.52 -27.78
CA SER A 87 18.70 46.79 -28.44
C SER A 87 20.10 46.93 -27.82
N GLU A 88 20.39 47.99 -27.07
CA GLU A 88 21.74 48.24 -26.52
C GLU A 88 21.88 47.79 -25.07
N ALA A 89 20.77 47.79 -24.32
CA ALA A 89 20.70 47.22 -22.98
C ALA A 89 20.75 45.68 -23.02
N GLN A 90 20.25 45.07 -24.11
CA GLN A 90 20.24 43.62 -24.31
C GLN A 90 21.65 43.02 -24.35
N ALA A 91 22.61 43.62 -25.06
CA ALA A 91 23.95 43.03 -25.20
C ALA A 91 24.76 43.00 -23.88
N MET A 92 24.62 44.03 -23.03
CA MET A 92 25.25 44.05 -21.70
C MET A 92 24.52 43.15 -20.69
N LEU A 93 23.19 43.06 -20.75
CA LEU A 93 22.40 42.11 -19.96
C LEU A 93 22.61 40.66 -20.40
N GLU A 94 22.88 40.40 -21.67
CA GLU A 94 23.21 39.06 -22.19
C GLU A 94 24.55 38.59 -21.64
N THR A 95 25.60 39.41 -21.66
CA THR A 95 26.94 39.00 -21.19
C THR A 95 27.01 38.85 -19.66
N TYR A 96 26.32 39.72 -18.91
CA TYR A 96 26.25 39.63 -17.44
C TYR A 96 25.27 38.53 -17.01
N GLY A 97 24.16 38.38 -17.73
CA GLY A 97 23.14 37.35 -17.54
C GLY A 97 23.58 35.96 -17.94
N GLU A 98 24.49 35.77 -18.90
CA GLU A 98 25.05 34.44 -19.23
C GLU A 98 25.82 33.87 -18.04
N ASN A 99 26.69 34.65 -17.39
CA ASN A 99 27.47 34.20 -16.24
C ASN A 99 26.62 33.98 -14.97
N GLU A 100 25.59 34.81 -14.74
CA GLU A 100 24.66 34.65 -13.62
C GLU A 100 23.66 33.51 -13.87
N SER A 101 23.16 33.37 -15.11
CA SER A 101 22.24 32.27 -15.49
C SER A 101 22.93 30.91 -15.52
N GLU A 102 24.22 30.83 -15.86
CA GLU A 102 24.98 29.58 -15.73
C GLU A 102 25.18 29.18 -14.26
N ARG A 103 25.43 30.14 -13.36
CA ARG A 103 25.51 29.89 -11.91
C ARG A 103 24.14 29.57 -11.31
N GLU A 104 23.10 30.31 -11.67
CA GLU A 104 21.73 30.06 -11.23
C GLU A 104 21.20 28.72 -11.78
N SER A 105 21.54 28.36 -13.02
CA SER A 105 21.27 27.05 -13.61
C SER A 105 22.02 25.94 -12.89
N ALA A 106 23.28 26.14 -12.50
CA ALA A 106 24.05 25.17 -11.73
C ALA A 106 23.47 24.97 -10.32
N ASP A 107 23.19 26.05 -9.60
CA ASP A 107 22.60 26.01 -8.25
C ASP A 107 21.17 25.44 -8.27
N ALA A 108 20.38 25.77 -9.30
CA ALA A 108 19.06 25.20 -9.52
C ALA A 108 19.14 23.70 -9.80
N ARG A 109 20.09 23.24 -10.62
CA ARG A 109 20.32 21.80 -10.89
C ARG A 109 20.76 21.05 -9.63
N VAL A 110 21.62 21.65 -8.80
CA VAL A 110 22.04 21.06 -7.51
C VAL A 110 20.86 20.95 -6.56
N CYS A 111 20.05 22.01 -6.41
CA CYS A 111 18.85 22.00 -5.60
C CYS A 111 17.80 21.00 -6.12
N GLU A 112 17.62 20.91 -7.43
CA GLU A 112 16.71 19.95 -8.07
C GLU A 112 17.17 18.51 -7.83
N ASN A 113 18.46 18.22 -7.99
CA ASN A 113 19.04 16.90 -7.73
C ASN A 113 18.91 16.53 -6.24
N ALA A 114 19.20 17.45 -5.33
CA ALA A 114 19.01 17.23 -3.89
C ALA A 114 17.53 16.95 -3.55
N ARG A 115 16.59 17.68 -4.16
CA ARG A 115 15.15 17.46 -4.01
C ARG A 115 14.73 16.09 -4.56
N LYS A 116 15.20 15.70 -5.74
CA LYS A 116 14.94 14.37 -6.34
C LYS A 116 15.50 13.25 -5.48
N MET A 117 16.70 13.40 -4.93
CA MET A 117 17.29 12.41 -4.01
C MET A 117 16.49 12.30 -2.72
N ALA A 118 16.09 13.42 -2.12
CA ALA A 118 15.24 13.43 -0.93
C ALA A 118 13.87 12.79 -1.19
N GLU A 119 13.27 13.06 -2.35
CA GLU A 119 11.99 12.45 -2.75
C GLU A 119 12.12 10.95 -2.98
N THR A 120 13.21 10.51 -3.62
CA THR A 120 13.52 9.09 -3.83
C THR A 120 13.73 8.38 -2.49
N GLY A 121 14.48 8.96 -1.56
CA GLY A 121 14.68 8.41 -0.22
C GLY A 121 13.39 8.34 0.61
N ARG A 122 12.54 9.36 0.50
CA ARG A 122 11.21 9.37 1.13
C ARG A 122 10.28 8.31 0.53
N ARG A 123 10.34 8.11 -0.79
CA ARG A 123 9.58 7.04 -1.46
C ARG A 123 10.08 5.67 -1.03
N ALA A 124 11.39 5.46 -0.97
CA ALA A 124 11.99 4.19 -0.54
C ALA A 124 11.59 3.83 0.90
N SER A 125 11.61 4.79 1.83
CA SER A 125 11.12 4.56 3.19
C SER A 125 9.61 4.27 3.22
N GLY A 126 8.82 4.93 2.37
CA GLY A 126 7.40 4.60 2.17
C GLY A 126 7.17 3.16 1.73
N MET A 127 7.93 2.69 0.73
CA MET A 127 7.88 1.31 0.24
C MET A 127 8.30 0.31 1.32
N LEU A 128 9.39 0.59 2.05
CA LEU A 128 9.85 -0.27 3.13
C LEU A 128 8.78 -0.43 4.22
N VAL A 129 8.17 0.67 4.66
CA VAL A 129 7.10 0.64 5.67
C VAL A 129 5.87 -0.11 5.14
N ALA A 130 5.53 0.02 3.85
CA ALA A 130 4.44 -0.73 3.23
C ALA A 130 4.71 -2.25 3.20
N VAL A 131 5.92 -2.66 2.85
CA VAL A 131 6.34 -4.07 2.87
C VAL A 131 6.29 -4.62 4.29
N VAL A 132 6.87 -3.92 5.26
CA VAL A 132 6.85 -4.35 6.67
C VAL A 132 5.42 -4.49 7.18
N ALA A 133 4.57 -3.48 6.94
CA ALA A 133 3.16 -3.54 7.33
C ALA A 133 2.41 -4.68 6.63
N GLY A 134 2.76 -5.01 5.39
CA GLY A 134 2.17 -6.11 4.63
C GLY A 134 2.54 -7.45 5.25
N CYS A 135 3.80 -7.62 5.66
CA CYS A 135 4.24 -8.81 6.38
C CYS A 135 3.49 -9.00 7.70
N PHE A 136 3.39 -7.95 8.51
CA PHE A 136 2.64 -8.02 9.77
C PHE A 136 1.16 -8.34 9.56
N PHE A 137 0.52 -7.75 8.54
CA PHE A 137 -0.86 -8.06 8.24
C PHE A 137 -1.03 -9.52 7.77
N GLY A 138 -0.12 -10.01 6.92
CA GLY A 138 -0.10 -11.40 6.45
C GLY A 138 -0.07 -12.44 7.57
N VAL A 139 0.64 -12.15 8.67
CA VAL A 139 0.72 -13.04 9.84
C VAL A 139 -0.31 -12.74 10.92
N SER A 140 -1.11 -11.67 10.79
CA SER A 140 -1.95 -11.16 11.89
C SER A 140 -3.09 -12.09 12.31
N PHE A 141 -3.46 -13.06 11.47
CA PHE A 141 -4.51 -14.05 11.73
C PHE A 141 -3.96 -15.38 12.26
N LEU A 142 -2.64 -15.60 12.18
CA LEU A 142 -2.00 -16.86 12.57
C LEU A 142 -2.26 -17.25 14.03
N PRO A 143 -2.24 -16.34 15.02
CA PRO A 143 -2.50 -16.74 16.41
C PRO A 143 -3.88 -17.38 16.60
N SER A 144 -4.91 -16.85 15.95
CA SER A 144 -6.27 -17.39 16.00
C SER A 144 -6.31 -18.80 15.41
N THR A 145 -5.74 -18.98 14.21
CA THR A 145 -5.74 -20.30 13.56
C THR A 145 -4.83 -21.31 14.24
N TRP A 146 -3.75 -20.85 14.87
CA TRP A 146 -2.90 -21.70 15.69
C TRP A 146 -3.69 -22.31 16.85
N ILE A 147 -4.49 -21.48 17.55
CA ILE A 147 -5.36 -21.94 18.64
C ILE A 147 -6.39 -22.96 18.13
N MET A 148 -7.01 -22.70 16.97
CA MET A 148 -8.00 -23.59 16.37
C MET A 148 -7.44 -25.01 16.15
N HIS A 149 -6.16 -25.14 15.78
CA HIS A 149 -5.54 -26.44 15.48
C HIS A 149 -4.83 -27.11 16.65
N HIS A 150 -4.37 -26.37 17.67
CA HIS A 150 -3.53 -26.92 18.75
C HIS A 150 -4.26 -27.13 20.07
N ILE A 151 -5.40 -26.48 20.30
CA ILE A 151 -6.11 -26.54 21.58
C ILE A 151 -7.34 -27.44 21.44
N ALA A 152 -7.37 -28.53 22.20
CA ALA A 152 -8.53 -29.42 22.25
C ALA A 152 -9.76 -28.67 22.78
N GLY A 153 -10.86 -28.72 22.02
CA GLY A 153 -12.10 -28.00 22.35
C GLY A 153 -12.16 -26.54 21.91
N ALA A 154 -11.14 -26.04 21.19
CA ALA A 154 -11.20 -24.74 20.56
C ALA A 154 -12.24 -24.68 19.43
N SER A 155 -12.92 -23.54 19.29
CA SER A 155 -13.88 -23.32 18.21
C SER A 155 -13.17 -23.38 16.86
N GLN A 156 -13.86 -23.97 15.87
CA GLN A 156 -13.39 -23.98 14.48
C GLN A 156 -14.03 -22.87 13.65
N ASP A 157 -14.92 -22.08 14.24
CA ASP A 157 -15.48 -20.89 13.59
C ASP A 157 -14.53 -19.69 13.80
N GLY A 158 -14.05 -19.11 12.71
CA GLY A 158 -13.19 -17.93 12.74
C GLY A 158 -13.84 -16.71 13.38
N LEU A 159 -15.18 -16.62 13.38
CA LEU A 159 -15.90 -15.49 13.97
C LEU A 159 -15.72 -15.39 15.49
N ASP A 160 -15.54 -16.52 16.18
CA ASP A 160 -15.33 -16.55 17.63
C ASP A 160 -14.02 -15.87 18.06
N TYR A 161 -13.08 -15.69 17.12
CA TYR A 161 -11.79 -15.06 17.36
C TYR A 161 -11.77 -13.56 17.04
N VAL A 162 -12.81 -13.03 16.38
CA VAL A 162 -12.89 -11.61 15.98
C VAL A 162 -12.83 -10.68 17.18
N PHE A 163 -13.56 -11.02 18.25
CA PHE A 163 -13.57 -10.22 19.48
C PHE A 163 -12.18 -10.14 20.11
N ASN A 164 -11.48 -11.27 20.22
CA ASN A 164 -10.13 -11.32 20.80
C ASN A 164 -9.14 -10.51 19.96
N GLN A 165 -9.23 -10.60 18.63
CA GLN A 165 -8.41 -9.79 17.71
C GLN A 165 -8.65 -8.29 17.93
N PHE A 166 -9.91 -7.86 18.05
CA PHE A 166 -10.24 -6.46 18.29
C PHE A 166 -9.79 -5.97 19.67
N CYS A 167 -9.87 -6.79 20.71
CA CYS A 167 -9.30 -6.48 22.01
C CYS A 167 -7.78 -6.25 21.92
N GLY A 168 -7.07 -7.09 21.17
CA GLY A 168 -5.63 -6.91 20.91
C GLY A 168 -5.32 -5.59 20.20
N ILE A 169 -6.08 -5.25 19.16
CA ILE A 169 -5.93 -4.00 18.40
C ILE A 169 -6.24 -2.78 19.28
N LEU A 170 -7.30 -2.85 20.09
CA LEU A 170 -7.66 -1.78 21.01
C LEU A 170 -6.56 -1.57 22.05
N LEU A 171 -6.05 -2.64 22.66
CA LEU A 171 -4.97 -2.58 23.63
C LEU A 171 -3.69 -1.97 23.03
N ALA A 172 -3.30 -2.42 21.83
CA ALA A 172 -2.15 -1.86 21.12
C ALA A 172 -2.35 -0.37 20.76
N SER A 173 -3.57 0.01 20.36
CA SER A 173 -3.92 1.40 20.04
C SER A 173 -3.87 2.30 21.28
N VAL A 174 -4.38 1.81 22.41
CA VAL A 174 -4.30 2.51 23.70
C VAL A 174 -2.84 2.67 24.12
N PHE A 175 -2.04 1.60 24.05
CA PHE A 175 -0.61 1.67 24.36
C PHE A 175 0.13 2.70 23.49
N TYR A 176 -0.09 2.66 22.17
CA TYR A 176 0.49 3.63 21.24
C TYR A 176 0.08 5.07 21.57
N PHE A 177 -1.20 5.29 21.89
CA PHE A 177 -1.71 6.61 22.27
C PHE A 177 -1.09 7.11 23.59
N LEU A 178 -0.98 6.24 24.61
CA LEU A 178 -0.33 6.59 25.88
C LEU A 178 1.14 6.93 25.69
N ALA A 179 1.87 6.16 24.88
CA ALA A 179 3.26 6.45 24.54
C ALA A 179 3.41 7.80 23.81
N TYR A 180 2.50 8.11 22.88
CA TYR A 180 2.46 9.40 22.20
C TYR A 180 2.16 10.56 23.17
N CYS A 181 1.21 10.39 24.08
CA CYS A 181 0.91 11.37 25.13
C CYS A 181 2.11 11.61 26.05
N ALA A 182 2.80 10.55 26.48
CA ALA A 182 4.01 10.65 27.28
C ALA A 182 5.11 11.42 26.54
N TYR A 183 5.36 11.07 25.27
CA TYR A 183 6.34 11.78 24.42
C TYR A 183 5.99 13.27 24.22
N LYS A 184 4.71 13.61 24.17
CA LYS A 184 4.22 14.99 24.04
C LYS A 184 3.96 15.69 25.38
N ASN A 185 4.45 15.15 26.51
CA ASN A 185 4.22 15.71 27.85
C ASN A 185 2.74 16.01 28.12
N ASN A 186 1.87 15.06 27.78
CA ASN A 186 0.42 15.13 27.88
C ASN A 186 -0.25 16.28 27.11
N ARG A 187 0.38 16.75 26.02
CA ARG A 187 -0.19 17.73 25.08
C ARG A 187 -0.30 17.15 23.66
N PRO A 188 -1.11 16.08 23.45
CA PRO A 188 -1.29 15.49 22.14
C PRO A 188 -2.13 16.40 21.23
N ALA A 189 -1.74 16.54 19.96
CA ALA A 189 -2.57 17.16 18.94
C ALA A 189 -3.57 16.12 18.41
N VAL A 190 -4.85 16.25 18.76
CA VAL A 190 -5.96 15.42 18.28
C VAL A 190 -6.99 16.34 17.66
N ASN A 191 -7.26 16.17 16.36
CA ASN A 191 -8.28 16.95 15.67
C ASN A 191 -9.67 16.34 15.96
N PRO A 192 -10.62 17.07 16.57
CA PRO A 192 -11.94 16.52 16.89
C PRO A 192 -12.75 16.15 15.64
N GLU A 193 -12.55 16.88 14.54
CA GLU A 193 -13.27 16.73 13.27
C GLU A 193 -13.10 15.35 12.63
N ILE A 194 -11.97 14.67 12.89
CA ILE A 194 -11.70 13.34 12.32
C ILE A 194 -12.19 12.19 13.22
N ILE A 195 -12.65 12.48 14.44
CA ILE A 195 -13.05 11.45 15.40
C ILE A 195 -14.27 10.68 14.89
N LEU A 196 -15.36 11.40 14.58
CA LEU A 196 -16.61 10.75 14.15
C LEU A 196 -16.46 10.01 12.80
N PRO A 197 -15.87 10.60 11.74
CA PRO A 197 -15.57 9.87 10.51
C PRO A 197 -14.66 8.65 10.74
N GLY A 198 -13.71 8.77 11.69
CA GLY A 198 -12.84 7.67 12.10
C GLY A 198 -13.60 6.49 12.71
N PHE A 199 -14.59 6.77 13.58
CA PHE A 199 -15.45 5.72 14.15
C PHE A 199 -16.28 5.01 13.08
N VAL A 200 -16.88 5.74 12.15
CA VAL A 200 -17.67 5.15 11.04
C VAL A 200 -16.77 4.25 10.17
N SER A 201 -15.57 4.73 9.81
CA SER A 201 -14.59 3.93 9.09
C SER A 201 -14.15 2.69 9.87
N GLY A 202 -14.05 2.78 11.20
CA GLY A 202 -13.72 1.65 12.07
C GLY A 202 -14.79 0.56 12.05
N VAL A 203 -16.07 0.94 12.07
CA VAL A 203 -17.19 -0.02 11.94
C VAL A 203 -17.16 -0.71 10.58
N MET A 204 -16.95 0.05 9.49
CA MET A 204 -16.81 -0.54 8.15
C MET A 204 -15.64 -1.53 8.07
N TRP A 205 -14.49 -1.16 8.65
CA TRP A 205 -13.32 -2.03 8.72
C TRP A 205 -13.59 -3.30 9.56
N ALA A 206 -14.32 -3.17 10.68
CA ALA A 206 -14.66 -4.29 11.54
C ALA A 206 -15.55 -5.33 10.82
N ILE A 207 -16.52 -4.87 10.04
CA ILE A 207 -17.36 -5.74 9.20
C ILE A 207 -16.48 -6.47 8.16
N GLY A 208 -15.60 -5.73 7.47
CA GLY A 208 -14.67 -6.31 6.51
C GLY A 208 -13.76 -7.37 7.15
N GLN A 209 -13.25 -7.11 8.35
CA GLN A 209 -12.43 -8.07 9.08
C GLN A 209 -13.18 -9.34 9.47
N ALA A 210 -14.45 -9.23 9.89
CA ALA A 210 -15.25 -10.42 10.17
C ALA A 210 -15.39 -11.28 8.90
N CYS A 211 -15.64 -10.66 7.74
CA CYS A 211 -15.67 -11.37 6.46
C CYS A 211 -14.32 -12.02 6.11
N VAL A 212 -13.19 -11.40 6.47
CA VAL A 212 -11.86 -11.99 6.28
C VAL A 212 -11.69 -13.26 7.13
N PHE A 213 -12.11 -13.26 8.40
CA PHE A 213 -12.06 -14.45 9.24
C PHE A 213 -12.88 -15.61 8.65
N VAL A 214 -14.08 -15.32 8.15
CA VAL A 214 -14.91 -16.32 7.44
C VAL A 214 -14.20 -16.82 6.20
N ALA A 215 -13.67 -15.92 5.36
CA ALA A 215 -12.96 -16.31 4.14
C ALA A 215 -11.74 -17.19 4.43
N ILE A 216 -10.95 -16.89 5.47
CA ILE A 216 -9.80 -17.70 5.86
C ILE A 216 -10.25 -19.07 6.39
N SER A 217 -11.34 -19.13 7.16
CA SER A 217 -11.84 -20.39 7.74
C SER A 217 -12.38 -21.34 6.66
N GLU A 218 -13.02 -20.80 5.62
CA GLU A 218 -13.63 -21.57 4.54
C GLU A 218 -12.64 -21.87 3.40
N LEU A 219 -11.81 -20.89 2.99
CA LEU A 219 -10.91 -21.01 1.84
C LEU A 219 -9.44 -21.28 2.23
N GLY A 220 -9.07 -21.22 3.50
CA GLY A 220 -7.66 -21.27 3.89
C GLY A 220 -6.87 -20.02 3.48
N TYR A 221 -5.66 -19.91 4.00
CA TYR A 221 -4.78 -18.76 3.83
C TYR A 221 -4.36 -18.57 2.37
N SER A 222 -3.97 -19.65 1.68
CA SER A 222 -3.39 -19.53 0.34
C SER A 222 -4.38 -18.98 -0.69
N ALA A 223 -5.68 -19.29 -0.56
CA ALA A 223 -6.71 -18.79 -1.48
C ALA A 223 -7.47 -17.55 -0.96
N ALA A 224 -7.65 -17.37 0.35
CA ALA A 224 -8.36 -16.21 0.87
C ALA A 224 -7.56 -14.91 0.66
N PHE A 225 -6.26 -14.93 0.95
CA PHE A 225 -5.42 -13.72 0.91
C PHE A 225 -5.34 -13.04 -0.47
N PRO A 226 -5.26 -13.76 -1.59
CA PRO A 226 -5.39 -13.17 -2.92
C PRO A 226 -6.69 -12.38 -3.12
N ILE A 227 -7.82 -12.93 -2.68
CA ILE A 227 -9.14 -12.29 -2.81
C ILE A 227 -9.21 -11.04 -1.93
N ILE A 228 -8.74 -11.16 -0.68
CA ILE A 228 -8.75 -10.08 0.33
C ILE A 228 -7.83 -8.93 -0.05
N ALA A 229 -6.69 -9.19 -0.71
CA ALA A 229 -5.73 -8.17 -1.08
C ALA A 229 -6.17 -7.33 -2.30
N ILE A 230 -6.77 -7.98 -3.31
CA ILE A 230 -7.08 -7.33 -4.59
C ILE A 230 -8.25 -6.35 -4.46
N GLY A 231 -9.32 -6.73 -3.74
CA GLY A 231 -10.54 -5.93 -3.64
C GLY A 231 -10.31 -4.50 -3.09
N PRO A 232 -9.78 -4.34 -1.87
CA PRO A 232 -9.48 -3.04 -1.29
C PRO A 232 -8.44 -2.24 -2.11
N GLY A 233 -7.45 -2.93 -2.68
CA GLY A 233 -6.45 -2.33 -3.56
C GLY A 233 -7.08 -1.71 -4.82
N PHE A 234 -8.03 -2.41 -5.44
CA PHE A 234 -8.78 -1.94 -6.61
C PHE A 234 -9.62 -0.70 -6.28
N VAL A 235 -10.44 -0.76 -5.23
CA VAL A 235 -11.28 0.37 -4.81
C VAL A 235 -10.43 1.57 -4.42
N GLY A 236 -9.35 1.36 -3.66
CA GLY A 236 -8.42 2.42 -3.29
C GLY A 236 -7.71 3.05 -4.48
N SER A 237 -7.37 2.26 -5.50
CA SER A 237 -6.78 2.75 -6.74
C SER A 237 -7.77 3.54 -7.59
N MET A 238 -9.03 3.12 -7.65
CA MET A 238 -10.10 3.90 -8.31
C MET A 238 -10.30 5.24 -7.63
N TRP A 239 -10.30 5.29 -6.29
CA TRP A 239 -10.38 6.55 -5.56
C TRP A 239 -9.17 7.46 -5.80
N SER A 240 -8.00 6.85 -5.95
CA SER A 240 -6.73 7.54 -6.25
C SER A 240 -6.73 8.17 -7.66
N VAL A 241 -7.26 7.46 -8.65
CA VAL A 241 -7.40 7.96 -10.02
C VAL A 241 -8.51 9.01 -10.14
N CYS A 242 -9.71 8.71 -9.62
CA CYS A 242 -10.91 9.52 -9.88
C CYS A 242 -11.01 10.75 -8.97
N LEU A 243 -10.75 10.58 -7.66
CA LEU A 243 -11.03 11.61 -6.66
C LEU A 243 -9.78 12.39 -6.25
N PHE A 244 -8.71 11.68 -5.84
CA PHE A 244 -7.48 12.36 -5.42
C PHE A 244 -6.60 12.78 -6.60
N LYS A 245 -6.78 12.14 -7.76
CA LYS A 245 -5.95 12.33 -8.96
C LYS A 245 -4.45 12.19 -8.68
N ASP A 246 -4.10 11.46 -7.61
CA ASP A 246 -2.72 11.26 -7.18
C ASP A 246 -2.02 10.19 -8.02
N ILE A 247 -2.77 9.40 -8.81
CA ILE A 247 -2.25 8.60 -9.93
C ILE A 247 -2.74 9.25 -11.22
N SER A 248 -1.86 9.97 -11.92
CA SER A 248 -2.17 10.63 -13.18
C SER A 248 -1.11 10.34 -14.26
N GLY A 249 -1.55 10.26 -15.51
CA GLY A 249 -0.70 10.09 -16.69
C GLY A 249 -0.75 8.69 -17.30
N TRP A 250 -0.59 8.60 -18.62
CA TRP A 250 -0.74 7.37 -19.39
C TRP A 250 0.14 6.21 -18.88
N ARG A 251 1.42 6.48 -18.59
CA ARG A 251 2.35 5.47 -18.08
C ARG A 251 1.87 4.87 -16.76
N ASN A 252 1.39 5.71 -15.84
CA ASN A 252 0.87 5.26 -14.55
C ASN A 252 -0.42 4.43 -14.72
N TYR A 253 -1.30 4.81 -15.65
CA TYR A 253 -2.50 4.01 -15.96
C TYR A 253 -2.16 2.66 -16.58
N VAL A 254 -1.14 2.59 -17.45
CA VAL A 254 -0.68 1.32 -18.03
C VAL A 254 -0.12 0.40 -16.95
N PHE A 255 0.74 0.89 -16.04
CA PHE A 255 1.24 0.09 -14.92
C PHE A 255 0.11 -0.33 -13.97
N LEU A 256 -0.83 0.57 -13.67
CA LEU A 256 -1.97 0.21 -12.81
C LEU A 256 -2.86 -0.86 -13.44
N ALA A 257 -3.14 -0.76 -14.75
CA ALA A 257 -3.91 -1.75 -15.48
C ALA A 257 -3.16 -3.10 -15.55
N ALA A 258 -1.86 -3.06 -15.86
CA ALA A 258 -1.00 -4.25 -15.87
C ALA A 258 -1.02 -4.94 -14.50
N TYR A 259 -0.85 -4.19 -13.41
CA TYR A 259 -0.93 -4.70 -12.05
C TYR A 259 -2.24 -5.46 -11.80
N PHE A 260 -3.39 -4.86 -12.10
CA PHE A 260 -4.67 -5.52 -11.85
C PHE A 260 -4.93 -6.71 -12.77
N CYS A 261 -4.46 -6.67 -14.02
CA CYS A 261 -4.50 -7.84 -14.89
C CYS A 261 -3.68 -8.99 -14.31
N ILE A 262 -2.41 -8.74 -13.95
CA ILE A 262 -1.52 -9.75 -13.37
C ILE A 262 -2.09 -10.28 -12.05
N ALA A 263 -2.54 -9.38 -11.16
CA ALA A 263 -3.09 -9.76 -9.86
C ALA A 263 -4.37 -10.60 -9.99
N THR A 264 -5.26 -10.26 -10.93
CA THR A 264 -6.49 -11.02 -11.17
C THR A 264 -6.18 -12.41 -11.70
N VAL A 265 -5.24 -12.54 -12.65
CA VAL A 265 -4.78 -13.83 -13.17
C VAL A 265 -4.11 -14.64 -12.06
N ALA A 266 -3.25 -14.01 -11.25
CA ALA A 266 -2.60 -14.64 -10.10
C ALA A 266 -3.63 -15.23 -9.12
N CYS A 267 -4.63 -14.44 -8.73
CA CYS A 267 -5.73 -14.89 -7.88
C CYS A 267 -6.52 -16.04 -8.53
N GLY A 268 -6.85 -15.92 -9.82
CA GLY A 268 -7.54 -16.96 -10.56
C GLY A 268 -6.77 -18.29 -10.58
N CYS A 269 -5.46 -18.26 -10.84
CA CYS A 269 -4.59 -19.43 -10.81
C CYS A 269 -4.55 -20.08 -9.41
N ILE A 270 -4.40 -19.28 -8.36
CA ILE A 270 -4.34 -19.79 -6.98
C ILE A 270 -5.69 -20.42 -6.59
N VAL A 271 -6.81 -19.74 -6.83
CA VAL A 271 -8.14 -20.23 -6.45
C VAL A 271 -8.52 -21.47 -7.28
N ALA A 272 -8.31 -21.45 -8.60
CA ALA A 272 -8.64 -22.57 -9.49
C ALA A 272 -7.78 -23.82 -9.23
N SER A 273 -6.65 -23.68 -8.54
CA SER A 273 -5.76 -24.81 -8.25
C SER A 273 -6.26 -25.74 -7.13
N ARG A 274 -7.29 -25.34 -6.38
CA ARG A 274 -7.79 -26.06 -5.21
C ARG A 274 -8.78 -27.16 -5.56
N LYS A 275 -8.87 -28.17 -4.69
CA LYS A 275 -9.92 -29.20 -4.74
C LYS A 275 -11.27 -28.53 -4.49
N GLN A 276 -12.19 -28.67 -5.44
CA GLN A 276 -13.61 -28.42 -5.16
C GLN A 276 -14.05 -29.45 -4.12
N GLN A 277 -14.38 -28.98 -2.92
CA GLN A 277 -15.04 -29.77 -1.88
C GLN A 277 -16.50 -29.95 -2.22
#